data_AF-A0A3M0YBV6-F1
#
_entry.id   AF-A0A3M0YBV6-F1
#
_cell.length_a   1.000
_cell.length_b   1.000
_cell.length_c   1.000
_cell.angle_alpha   90.00
_cell.angle_beta   90.00
_cell.angle_gamma   90.00
#
_symmetry.space_group_name_H-M   'P 1'
#
loop_
_entity.id
_entity.type
_entity.pdbx_description
1 polymer ?
#
loop_
_entity_poly.entity_id
_entity_poly.type
_entity_poly.pdbx_seq_one_letter_code
_entity_poly.pdbx_strand_id
1 'polypeptide(L)'
;QNVEFSYIQGYLGNYLYDGARDTIEIEFLEKWRRGNVYFADPKVYLYVTNSFGLPTRSVVNVFDVYTLDGQILQLQSPLLTNGGLDFVYPSLDEVGQVKTQTIVLHKDNSNIAEILGANPLAVDYDIDALTNPDSNTAIRGFLTDSSYYRFQVEVELPVYGQASDFAVTDTFDFNPASLTDISAAEIKLVAENELPIGMAVQVYLADEQGVLDSLFDQHTFLIEPAEVDASGYPTEPRKTTTYVPIEGVRLQHLLAARMLILDAAFNTTDAGQVPVRMNFYQGTRISAGMKAKF
;
A
#
# COMPACT_ATOMS: atom_id res chain seq x y z
N GLN A 1 -17.67 1.43 50.92
CA GLN A 1 -16.23 1.22 50.71
C GLN A 1 -16.08 0.64 49.32
N ASN A 2 -15.44 1.38 48.40
CA ASN A 2 -14.93 0.76 47.18
C ASN A 2 -13.71 -0.07 47.60
N VAL A 3 -13.81 -1.38 47.45
CA VAL A 3 -12.66 -2.26 47.60
C VAL A 3 -11.92 -2.21 46.27
N GLU A 4 -10.79 -1.51 46.21
CA GLU A 4 -9.88 -1.57 45.08
C GLU A 4 -8.98 -2.79 45.26
N PHE A 5 -9.20 -3.81 44.43
CA PHE A 5 -8.39 -5.01 44.41
C PHE A 5 -7.20 -4.79 43.48
N SER A 6 -5.98 -4.82 44.02
CA SER A 6 -4.74 -4.73 43.22
C SER A 6 -4.27 -6.07 42.66
N TYR A 7 -4.81 -7.17 43.17
CA TYR A 7 -4.47 -8.54 42.78
C TYR A 7 -5.65 -9.48 43.02
N ILE A 8 -5.93 -10.33 42.03
CA ILE A 8 -6.86 -11.45 42.15
C ILE A 8 -6.21 -12.71 41.59
N GLN A 9 -6.43 -13.84 42.26
CA GLN A 9 -5.93 -15.15 41.83
C GLN A 9 -7.03 -16.20 42.00
N GLY A 10 -7.13 -17.10 41.03
CA GLY A 10 -8.11 -18.17 41.07
C GLY A 10 -8.46 -18.69 39.69
N TYR A 11 -9.62 -19.33 39.58
CA TYR A 11 -10.29 -19.48 38.30
C TYR A 11 -11.01 -18.16 38.02
N LEU A 12 -10.48 -17.37 37.09
CA LEU A 12 -10.97 -16.03 36.81
C LEU A 12 -12.06 -16.01 35.73
N GLY A 13 -12.77 -17.12 35.53
CA GLY A 13 -13.90 -17.22 34.60
C GLY A 13 -13.51 -17.18 33.13
N ASN A 14 -14.51 -17.38 32.28
CA ASN A 14 -14.40 -17.18 30.83
C ASN A 14 -15.02 -15.82 30.50
N TYR A 15 -14.17 -14.81 30.29
CA TYR A 15 -14.59 -13.44 30.00
C TYR A 15 -13.99 -12.97 28.68
N LEU A 16 -14.86 -12.37 27.86
CA LEU A 16 -14.48 -11.64 26.66
C LEU A 16 -14.08 -10.22 27.05
N TYR A 17 -12.90 -9.80 26.61
CA TYR A 17 -12.44 -8.43 26.69
C TYR A 17 -12.43 -7.87 25.29
N ASP A 18 -13.36 -6.96 25.02
CA ASP A 18 -13.56 -6.38 23.70
C ASP A 18 -12.31 -5.61 23.25
N GLY A 19 -11.89 -5.86 22.01
CA GLY A 19 -10.90 -5.09 21.30
C GLY A 19 -11.48 -3.79 20.76
N ALA A 20 -10.61 -2.96 20.18
CA ALA A 20 -11.05 -1.85 19.36
C ALA A 20 -10.96 -2.25 17.90
N ARG A 21 -12.04 -2.05 17.14
CA ARG A 21 -12.00 -2.14 15.68
C ARG A 21 -11.20 -0.98 15.11
N ASP A 22 -10.31 -1.27 14.18
CA ASP A 22 -9.43 -0.29 13.55
C ASP A 22 -9.18 -0.64 12.08
N THR A 23 -8.67 0.33 11.32
CA THR A 23 -8.46 0.18 9.88
C THR A 23 -7.11 0.75 9.46
N ILE A 24 -6.33 -0.05 8.74
CA ILE A 24 -5.07 0.35 8.10
C ILE A 24 -5.36 0.71 6.66
N GLU A 25 -5.28 1.99 6.31
CA GLU A 25 -5.44 2.49 4.94
C GLU A 25 -4.13 2.38 4.14
N ILE A 26 -4.24 2.01 2.86
CA ILE A 26 -3.10 1.90 1.93
C ILE A 26 -3.11 3.13 1.03
N GLU A 27 -2.60 4.24 1.57
CA GLU A 27 -2.76 5.60 1.02
C GLU A 27 -2.16 5.81 -0.39
N PHE A 28 -1.11 5.07 -0.77
CA PHE A 28 -0.46 5.29 -2.09
C PHE A 28 -1.35 4.91 -3.29
N LEU A 29 -2.52 4.30 -3.04
CA LEU A 29 -3.51 3.92 -4.05
C LEU A 29 -4.67 4.91 -4.18
N GLU A 30 -4.70 5.99 -3.39
CA GLU A 30 -5.81 6.96 -3.41
C GLU A 30 -6.04 7.63 -4.77
N LYS A 31 -4.96 7.89 -5.52
CA LYS A 31 -5.05 8.53 -6.85
C LYS A 31 -5.26 7.53 -7.99
N TRP A 32 -5.50 6.26 -7.67
CA TRP A 32 -5.75 5.24 -8.69
C TRP A 32 -7.01 5.55 -9.49
N ARG A 33 -6.91 5.41 -10.82
CA ARG A 33 -8.04 5.55 -11.75
C ARG A 33 -8.39 4.25 -12.47
N ARG A 34 -7.38 3.50 -12.86
CA ARG A 34 -7.49 2.21 -13.57
C ARG A 34 -6.19 1.43 -13.48
N GLY A 35 -6.23 0.20 -13.96
CA GLY A 35 -5.09 -0.72 -13.99
C GLY A 35 -5.00 -1.56 -12.73
N ASN A 36 -3.94 -2.37 -12.67
CA ASN A 36 -3.74 -3.31 -11.58
C ASN A 36 -2.36 -3.15 -10.97
N VAL A 37 -2.28 -3.33 -9.66
CA VAL A 37 -1.05 -3.55 -8.90
C VAL A 37 -1.13 -4.89 -8.18
N TYR A 38 -0.01 -5.62 -8.18
CA TYR A 38 0.10 -6.87 -7.48
C TYR A 38 1.39 -6.95 -6.65
N PHE A 39 1.27 -7.37 -5.39
CA PHE A 39 2.36 -7.58 -4.43
C PHE A 39 2.61 -9.08 -4.28
N ALA A 40 3.85 -9.52 -4.53
CA ALA A 40 4.14 -10.96 -4.68
C ALA A 40 4.38 -11.72 -3.37
N ASP A 41 4.65 -11.04 -2.26
CA ASP A 41 4.93 -11.69 -0.96
C ASP A 41 4.49 -10.82 0.24
N PRO A 42 3.23 -10.36 0.28
CA PRO A 42 2.75 -9.56 1.41
C PRO A 42 2.74 -10.38 2.70
N LYS A 43 2.87 -9.71 3.84
CA LYS A 43 2.80 -10.31 5.17
C LYS A 43 1.98 -9.46 6.12
N VAL A 44 1.40 -10.11 7.11
CA VAL A 44 0.79 -9.42 8.25
C VAL A 44 1.47 -9.89 9.52
N TYR A 45 1.90 -8.93 10.33
CA TYR A 45 2.46 -9.18 11.65
C TYR A 45 1.41 -8.85 12.70
N LEU A 46 1.17 -9.80 13.59
CA LEU A 46 0.28 -9.67 14.74
C LEU A 46 1.15 -9.65 15.99
N TYR A 47 1.29 -8.47 16.59
CA TYR A 47 2.05 -8.27 17.81
C TYR A 47 1.10 -8.31 19.01
N VAL A 48 1.28 -9.34 19.84
CA VAL A 48 0.50 -9.53 21.07
C VAL A 48 1.38 -9.15 22.25
N THR A 49 0.88 -8.27 23.11
CA THR A 49 1.42 -7.99 24.44
C THR A 49 0.37 -8.41 25.46
N ASN A 50 0.73 -9.26 26.40
CA ASN A 50 -0.22 -9.80 27.38
C ASN A 50 0.40 -9.87 28.79
N SER A 51 -0.24 -9.23 29.76
CA SER A 51 0.12 -9.33 31.19
C SER A 51 -0.93 -10.07 32.02
N PHE A 52 -1.93 -10.66 31.37
CA PHE A 52 -2.90 -11.55 32.03
C PHE A 52 -2.19 -12.84 32.43
N GLY A 53 -2.18 -13.18 33.70
CA GLY A 53 -1.57 -14.41 34.21
C GLY A 53 -2.43 -15.67 34.01
N LEU A 54 -3.14 -15.79 32.89
CA LEU A 54 -4.08 -16.86 32.61
C LEU A 54 -4.21 -17.13 31.09
N PRO A 55 -4.65 -18.34 30.69
CA PRO A 55 -4.91 -18.65 29.29
C PRO A 55 -5.83 -17.61 28.66
N THR A 56 -5.40 -17.07 27.53
CA THR A 56 -6.12 -16.06 26.76
C THR A 56 -6.00 -16.41 25.28
N ARG A 57 -7.10 -16.38 24.55
CA ARG A 57 -7.18 -16.68 23.11
C ARG A 57 -7.82 -15.51 22.39
N SER A 58 -7.32 -15.15 21.21
CA SER A 58 -7.97 -14.13 20.40
C SER A 58 -9.35 -14.59 19.93
N VAL A 59 -10.28 -13.65 19.75
CA VAL A 59 -11.50 -13.87 18.97
C VAL A 59 -11.45 -12.89 17.81
N VAL A 60 -11.27 -13.40 16.60
CA VAL A 60 -11.20 -12.56 15.39
C VAL A 60 -12.63 -12.33 14.92
N ASN A 61 -13.18 -11.16 15.25
CA ASN A 61 -14.52 -10.77 14.81
C ASN A 61 -14.51 -10.28 13.36
N VAL A 62 -13.48 -9.51 13.01
CA VAL A 62 -13.27 -8.96 11.67
C VAL A 62 -11.79 -9.08 11.31
N PHE A 63 -11.51 -9.56 10.11
CA PHE A 63 -10.23 -9.36 9.44
C PHE A 63 -10.50 -9.37 7.93
N ASP A 64 -10.84 -8.19 7.42
CA ASP A 64 -11.32 -7.98 6.07
C ASP A 64 -10.33 -7.08 5.31
N VAL A 65 -10.02 -7.48 4.08
CA VAL A 65 -9.28 -6.65 3.13
C VAL A 65 -10.26 -6.10 2.11
N TYR A 66 -10.35 -4.78 2.06
CA TYR A 66 -11.07 -4.07 1.01
C TYR A 66 -10.15 -3.87 -0.18
N THR A 67 -10.63 -4.09 -1.38
CA THR A 67 -9.86 -3.93 -2.62
C THR A 67 -10.36 -2.74 -3.45
N LEU A 68 -9.53 -2.23 -4.36
CA LEU A 68 -9.90 -1.11 -5.25
C LEU A 68 -11.10 -1.42 -6.17
N ASP A 69 -11.36 -2.70 -6.48
CA ASP A 69 -12.52 -3.13 -7.25
C ASP A 69 -13.78 -3.36 -6.39
N GLY A 70 -13.73 -3.01 -5.11
CA GLY A 70 -14.87 -3.04 -4.18
C GLY A 70 -15.19 -4.42 -3.61
N GLN A 71 -14.26 -5.37 -3.70
CA GLN A 71 -14.40 -6.66 -3.03
C GLN A 71 -14.02 -6.56 -1.56
N ILE A 72 -14.58 -7.46 -0.77
CA ILE A 72 -14.22 -7.67 0.64
C ILE A 72 -13.73 -9.11 0.74
N LEU A 73 -12.44 -9.25 1.04
CA LEU A 73 -11.76 -10.54 1.10
C LEU A 73 -11.39 -10.85 2.55
N GLN A 74 -11.78 -12.03 3.03
CA GLN A 74 -11.60 -12.40 4.43
C GLN A 74 -10.33 -13.21 4.65
N LEU A 75 -9.70 -13.01 5.80
CA LEU A 75 -8.57 -13.84 6.23
C LEU A 75 -9.00 -15.30 6.46
N GLN A 76 -8.23 -16.20 5.87
CA GLN A 76 -8.29 -17.63 6.09
C GLN A 76 -6.91 -18.11 6.50
N SER A 77 -6.83 -18.80 7.63
CA SER A 77 -5.58 -19.37 8.11
C SER A 77 -5.82 -20.64 8.93
N PRO A 78 -5.04 -21.71 8.73
CA PRO A 78 -4.99 -22.85 9.64
C PRO A 78 -4.61 -22.46 11.08
N LEU A 79 -4.01 -21.30 11.30
CA LEU A 79 -3.71 -20.82 12.66
C LEU A 79 -4.97 -20.40 13.41
N LEU A 80 -6.07 -20.11 12.71
CA LEU A 80 -7.34 -19.67 13.28
C LEU A 80 -8.37 -20.80 13.44
N THR A 81 -8.06 -22.02 13.00
CA THR A 81 -9.06 -23.12 12.93
C THR A 81 -9.54 -23.62 14.29
N ASN A 82 -8.83 -23.30 15.38
CA ASN A 82 -9.25 -23.63 16.75
C ASN A 82 -9.97 -22.46 17.45
N GLY A 83 -10.54 -21.54 16.69
CA GLY A 83 -11.31 -20.40 17.21
C GLY A 83 -10.46 -19.22 17.68
N GLY A 84 -9.19 -19.15 17.28
CA GLY A 84 -8.30 -18.02 17.58
C GLY A 84 -6.85 -18.38 17.81
N LEU A 85 -6.04 -17.37 18.15
CA LEU A 85 -4.62 -17.47 18.46
C LEU A 85 -4.44 -17.46 19.98
N ASP A 86 -3.78 -18.48 20.53
CA ASP A 86 -3.44 -18.52 21.95
C ASP A 86 -2.29 -17.56 22.26
N PHE A 87 -2.48 -16.71 23.27
CA PHE A 87 -1.48 -15.75 23.71
C PHE A 87 -0.52 -16.39 24.68
N VAL A 88 0.78 -16.12 24.54
CA VAL A 88 1.73 -16.40 25.63
C VAL A 88 1.36 -15.52 26.83
N TYR A 89 1.39 -16.10 28.03
CA TYR A 89 0.99 -15.42 29.27
C TYR A 89 1.97 -15.70 30.42
N PRO A 90 2.15 -14.77 31.39
CA PRO A 90 3.00 -15.00 32.56
C PRO A 90 2.47 -16.11 33.47
N SER A 91 3.38 -16.92 34.05
CA SER A 91 3.03 -17.89 35.09
C SER A 91 2.90 -17.24 36.48
N LEU A 92 2.46 -18.00 37.49
CA LEU A 92 2.25 -17.51 38.86
C LEU A 92 3.53 -17.02 39.56
N ASP A 93 4.70 -17.44 39.11
CA ASP A 93 6.02 -16.95 39.55
C ASP A 93 6.48 -15.70 38.79
N GLU A 94 5.72 -15.27 37.80
CA GLU A 94 6.00 -14.11 36.93
C GLU A 94 4.95 -12.99 37.12
N VAL A 95 4.36 -12.89 38.31
CA VAL A 95 3.35 -11.84 38.62
C VAL A 95 3.93 -10.45 38.36
N GLY A 96 3.18 -9.65 37.59
CA GLY A 96 3.57 -8.30 37.17
C GLY A 96 4.48 -8.27 35.93
N GLN A 97 4.88 -9.43 35.38
CA GLN A 97 5.57 -9.49 34.09
C GLN A 97 4.59 -9.38 32.92
N VAL A 98 5.14 -9.03 31.77
CA VAL A 98 4.43 -8.91 30.50
C VAL A 98 5.09 -9.88 29.52
N LYS A 99 4.29 -10.68 28.81
CA LYS A 99 4.77 -11.53 27.71
C LYS A 99 4.43 -10.88 26.38
N THR A 100 5.33 -11.06 25.41
CA THR A 100 5.12 -10.62 24.03
C THR A 100 5.26 -11.79 23.07
N GLN A 101 4.49 -11.75 21.99
CA GLN A 101 4.51 -12.75 20.94
C GLN A 101 4.27 -12.04 19.59
N THR A 102 4.97 -12.51 18.56
CA THR A 102 4.72 -12.11 17.18
C THR A 102 4.24 -13.32 16.41
N ILE A 103 3.06 -13.21 15.80
CA ILE A 103 2.57 -14.17 14.81
C ILE A 103 2.68 -13.51 13.45
N VAL A 104 3.24 -14.24 12.47
CA VAL A 104 3.40 -13.76 11.11
C VAL A 104 2.46 -14.56 10.22
N LEU A 105 1.51 -13.89 9.58
CA LEU A 105 0.70 -14.44 8.52
C LEU A 105 1.42 -14.21 7.18
N HIS A 106 1.66 -15.30 6.46
CA HIS A 106 2.31 -15.34 5.17
C HIS A 106 1.64 -16.41 4.29
N LYS A 107 2.02 -16.48 3.02
CA LYS A 107 1.42 -17.36 2.02
C LYS A 107 1.38 -18.86 2.37
N ASP A 108 2.27 -19.33 3.25
CA ASP A 108 2.36 -20.75 3.59
C ASP A 108 1.45 -21.13 4.77
N ASN A 109 0.94 -20.14 5.50
CA ASN A 109 0.09 -20.35 6.68
C ASN A 109 -1.22 -19.55 6.64
N SER A 110 -1.56 -18.96 5.50
CA SER A 110 -2.78 -18.15 5.31
C SER A 110 -3.02 -17.85 3.83
N ASN A 111 -4.19 -17.30 3.51
CA ASN A 111 -4.49 -16.71 2.20
C ASN A 111 -4.01 -15.25 2.05
N ILE A 112 -3.09 -14.76 2.88
CA ILE A 112 -2.62 -13.36 2.85
C ILE A 112 -2.11 -12.94 1.46
N ALA A 113 -1.40 -13.82 0.74
CA ALA A 113 -0.93 -13.51 -0.60
C ALA A 113 -2.05 -13.32 -1.63
N GLU A 114 -3.21 -13.93 -1.42
CA GLU A 114 -4.38 -13.74 -2.27
C GLU A 114 -5.06 -12.41 -1.95
N ILE A 115 -5.34 -12.17 -0.67
CA ILE A 115 -6.20 -11.06 -0.26
C ILE A 115 -5.48 -9.71 -0.21
N LEU A 116 -4.17 -9.69 0.09
CA LEU A 116 -3.32 -8.49 0.03
C LEU A 116 -2.49 -8.39 -1.25
N GLY A 117 -2.48 -9.46 -2.06
CA GLY A 117 -1.69 -9.48 -3.28
C GLY A 117 -2.23 -8.53 -4.33
N ALA A 118 -3.55 -8.48 -4.55
CA ALA A 118 -4.13 -7.75 -5.68
C ALA A 118 -4.94 -6.53 -5.24
N ASN A 119 -4.47 -5.33 -5.60
CA ASN A 119 -5.19 -4.06 -5.39
C ASN A 119 -5.76 -3.82 -3.96
N PRO A 120 -5.01 -4.09 -2.88
CA PRO A 120 -5.54 -3.88 -1.52
C PRO A 120 -5.70 -2.39 -1.22
N LEU A 121 -6.85 -1.96 -0.74
CA LEU A 121 -7.16 -0.57 -0.37
C LEU A 121 -7.03 -0.34 1.15
N ALA A 122 -7.55 -1.27 1.95
CA ALA A 122 -7.52 -1.16 3.41
C ALA A 122 -7.62 -2.54 4.08
N VAL A 123 -7.09 -2.63 5.31
CA VAL A 123 -7.24 -3.79 6.19
C VAL A 123 -8.00 -3.36 7.43
N ASP A 124 -9.17 -3.93 7.63
CA ASP A 124 -10.06 -3.67 8.76
C ASP A 124 -10.06 -4.87 9.68
N TYR A 125 -9.86 -4.62 10.96
CA TYR A 125 -9.67 -5.68 11.94
C TYR A 125 -10.34 -5.36 13.27
N ASP A 126 -10.87 -6.40 13.90
CA ASP A 126 -11.47 -6.36 15.23
C ASP A 126 -11.17 -7.69 15.94
N ILE A 127 -10.38 -7.60 17.02
CA ILE A 127 -9.79 -8.77 17.68
C ILE A 127 -9.91 -8.61 19.19
N ASP A 128 -10.77 -9.44 19.78
CA ASP A 128 -10.98 -9.50 21.23
C ASP A 128 -10.03 -10.50 21.90
N ALA A 129 -9.99 -10.46 23.23
CA ALA A 129 -9.30 -11.43 24.06
C ALA A 129 -10.29 -12.23 24.93
N LEU A 130 -10.36 -13.53 24.72
CA LEU A 130 -11.15 -14.46 25.52
C LEU A 130 -10.28 -15.16 26.56
N THR A 131 -10.55 -14.89 27.84
CA THR A 131 -9.85 -15.53 28.97
C THR A 131 -10.43 -16.92 29.28
N ASN A 132 -9.57 -17.83 29.76
CA ASN A 132 -9.88 -19.25 30.00
C ASN A 132 -10.80 -19.85 28.90
N PRO A 133 -10.37 -19.83 27.62
CA PRO A 133 -11.22 -20.16 26.47
C PRO A 133 -11.83 -21.56 26.56
N ASP A 134 -11.08 -22.52 27.11
CA ASP A 134 -11.52 -23.91 27.26
C ASP A 134 -12.26 -24.18 28.59
N SER A 135 -12.52 -23.13 29.38
CA SER A 135 -13.20 -23.19 30.68
C SER A 135 -12.60 -24.21 31.66
N ASN A 136 -11.29 -24.48 31.55
CA ASN A 136 -10.60 -25.45 32.40
C ASN A 136 -10.42 -24.91 33.83
N THR A 137 -11.32 -25.33 34.73
CA THR A 137 -11.30 -24.93 36.14
C THR A 137 -10.17 -25.55 36.97
N ALA A 138 -9.24 -26.30 36.38
CA ALA A 138 -8.02 -26.73 37.06
C ALA A 138 -6.92 -25.64 37.00
N ILE A 139 -6.97 -24.76 36.00
CA ILE A 139 -6.00 -23.68 35.85
C ILE A 139 -6.32 -22.57 36.85
N ARG A 140 -5.30 -22.12 37.59
CA ARG A 140 -5.37 -21.00 38.52
C ARG A 140 -4.46 -19.90 37.99
N GLY A 141 -5.05 -18.82 37.53
CA GLY A 141 -4.32 -17.66 37.02
C GLY A 141 -4.45 -16.46 37.92
N PHE A 142 -3.86 -15.35 37.50
CA PHE A 142 -3.91 -14.08 38.22
C PHE A 142 -4.19 -12.90 37.29
N LEU A 143 -4.74 -11.83 37.88
CA LEU A 143 -4.83 -10.49 37.28
C LEU A 143 -4.43 -9.45 38.34
N THR A 144 -3.78 -8.38 37.91
CA THR A 144 -3.50 -7.18 38.72
C THR A 144 -4.36 -6.01 38.25
N ASP A 145 -4.42 -4.94 39.05
CA ASP A 145 -5.00 -3.65 38.65
C ASP A 145 -4.31 -2.99 37.44
N SER A 146 -3.10 -3.43 37.14
CA SER A 146 -2.25 -3.01 36.03
C SER A 146 -2.21 -4.03 34.88
N SER A 147 -3.02 -5.10 34.95
CA SER A 147 -3.10 -6.09 33.89
C SER A 147 -3.75 -5.50 32.63
N TYR A 148 -3.17 -5.80 31.47
CA TYR A 148 -3.65 -5.37 30.16
C TYR A 148 -3.25 -6.41 29.11
N TYR A 149 -3.96 -6.37 27.99
CA TYR A 149 -3.49 -6.93 26.75
C TYR A 149 -3.45 -5.82 25.70
N ARG A 150 -2.62 -5.99 24.68
CA ARG A 150 -2.57 -5.12 23.51
C ARG A 150 -2.35 -5.98 22.29
N PHE A 151 -3.13 -5.70 21.26
CA PHE A 151 -3.01 -6.31 19.95
C PHE A 151 -2.65 -5.22 18.95
N GLN A 152 -1.60 -5.43 18.16
CA GLN A 152 -1.18 -4.50 17.11
C GLN A 152 -1.01 -5.28 15.80
N VAL A 153 -1.63 -4.76 14.75
CA VAL A 153 -1.52 -5.29 13.38
C VAL A 153 -0.57 -4.42 12.58
N GLU A 154 0.30 -5.05 11.80
CA GLU A 154 1.16 -4.39 10.83
C GLU A 154 1.08 -5.13 9.50
N VAL A 155 0.95 -4.37 8.42
CA VAL A 155 0.86 -4.90 7.06
C VAL A 155 2.16 -4.55 6.32
N GLU A 156 2.88 -5.56 5.85
CA GLU A 156 4.08 -5.42 5.02
C GLU A 156 3.70 -5.71 3.56
N LEU A 157 3.71 -4.67 2.74
CA LEU A 157 3.62 -4.79 1.28
C LEU A 157 5.02 -4.59 0.70
N PRO A 158 5.69 -5.65 0.23
CA PRO A 158 7.03 -5.49 -0.30
C PRO A 158 7.01 -4.71 -1.61
N VAL A 159 8.08 -3.97 -1.88
CA VAL A 159 8.36 -3.36 -3.20
C VAL A 159 8.88 -4.45 -4.16
N TYR A 160 8.09 -5.52 -4.26
CA TYR A 160 8.27 -6.70 -5.10
C TYR A 160 6.91 -7.09 -5.66
N GLY A 161 6.71 -6.84 -6.95
CA GLY A 161 5.37 -6.90 -7.51
C GLY A 161 5.33 -6.51 -8.98
N GLN A 162 4.12 -6.37 -9.51
CA GLN A 162 3.89 -6.00 -10.91
C GLN A 162 2.80 -4.93 -10.98
N ALA A 163 2.90 -4.05 -11.96
CA ALA A 163 1.87 -3.06 -12.25
C ALA A 163 1.58 -3.06 -13.76
N SER A 164 0.30 -2.95 -14.11
CA SER A 164 -0.15 -2.91 -15.50
C SER A 164 -1.23 -1.84 -15.65
N ASP A 165 -0.97 -0.88 -16.55
CA ASP A 165 -1.82 0.27 -16.83
C ASP A 165 -2.28 1.03 -15.56
N PHE A 166 -1.43 1.05 -14.54
CA PHE A 166 -1.73 1.72 -13.26
C PHE A 166 -1.76 3.23 -13.50
N ALA A 167 -2.96 3.79 -13.65
CA ALA A 167 -3.13 5.16 -14.12
C ALA A 167 -3.41 6.13 -12.98
N VAL A 168 -2.72 7.27 -13.05
CA VAL A 168 -2.83 8.40 -12.14
C VAL A 168 -3.02 9.67 -12.96
N THR A 169 -3.95 10.52 -12.53
CA THR A 169 -4.17 11.83 -13.14
C THR A 169 -3.89 12.93 -12.14
N ASP A 170 -3.14 13.95 -12.56
CA ASP A 170 -2.88 15.14 -11.76
C ASP A 170 -3.01 16.42 -12.60
N THR A 171 -3.31 17.54 -11.95
CA THR A 171 -3.54 18.83 -12.61
C THR A 171 -2.61 19.89 -12.04
N PHE A 172 -1.97 20.66 -12.92
CA PHE A 172 -1.01 21.70 -12.55
C PHE A 172 -1.41 23.03 -13.17
N ASP A 173 -1.21 24.12 -12.43
CA ASP A 173 -1.34 25.47 -12.95
C ASP A 173 -0.27 25.73 -14.02
N PHE A 174 -0.66 26.39 -15.10
CA PHE A 174 0.22 26.71 -16.21
C PHE A 174 0.03 28.15 -16.67
N ASN A 175 1.14 28.89 -16.77
CA ASN A 175 1.14 30.27 -17.23
C ASN A 175 2.04 30.43 -18.46
N PRO A 176 1.47 30.57 -19.66
CA PRO A 176 2.22 30.73 -20.89
C PRO A 176 2.75 32.15 -21.12
N ALA A 177 2.60 33.10 -20.17
CA ALA A 177 2.98 34.51 -20.38
C ALA A 177 4.46 34.74 -20.73
N SER A 178 5.35 33.78 -20.45
CA SER A 178 6.77 33.82 -20.86
C SER A 178 7.01 33.42 -22.31
N LEU A 179 6.00 32.88 -23.00
CA LEU A 179 6.05 32.42 -24.39
C LEU A 179 5.46 33.49 -25.32
N THR A 180 6.22 34.55 -25.60
CA THR A 180 5.81 35.65 -26.48
C THR A 180 6.47 35.58 -27.85
N ASP A 181 5.74 35.96 -28.90
CA ASP A 181 6.23 36.08 -30.29
C ASP A 181 6.85 34.80 -30.87
N ILE A 182 6.39 33.63 -30.43
CA ILE A 182 6.84 32.35 -30.96
C ILE A 182 5.94 31.87 -32.10
N SER A 183 6.54 31.45 -33.21
CA SER A 183 5.85 30.88 -34.38
C SER A 183 5.77 29.35 -34.34
N ALA A 184 6.70 28.70 -33.63
CA ALA A 184 6.71 27.27 -33.34
C ALA A 184 7.58 26.99 -32.11
N ALA A 185 7.34 25.86 -31.44
CA ALA A 185 8.20 25.34 -30.38
C ALA A 185 8.42 23.84 -30.54
N GLU A 186 9.52 23.33 -30.02
CA GLU A 186 9.78 21.89 -29.89
C GLU A 186 10.22 21.62 -28.46
N ILE A 187 9.51 20.73 -27.77
CA ILE A 187 9.91 20.24 -26.46
C ILE A 187 10.74 18.98 -26.66
N LYS A 188 11.92 18.95 -26.07
CA LYS A 188 12.76 17.76 -25.95
C LYS A 188 12.69 17.24 -24.52
N LEU A 189 12.23 16.00 -24.38
CA LEU A 189 12.25 15.27 -23.12
C LEU A 189 13.29 14.15 -23.21
N VAL A 190 14.10 14.00 -22.18
CA VAL A 190 15.08 12.92 -22.04
C VAL A 190 14.86 12.26 -20.69
N ALA A 191 14.52 10.98 -20.69
CA ALA A 191 14.40 10.17 -19.49
C ALA A 191 15.54 9.15 -19.44
N GLU A 192 16.20 9.04 -18.29
CA GLU A 192 17.13 7.96 -17.94
C GLU A 192 16.55 7.24 -16.72
N ASN A 193 16.28 5.95 -16.85
CA ASN A 193 15.52 5.19 -15.86
C ASN A 193 16.24 3.90 -15.47
N GLU A 194 16.54 3.75 -14.20
CA GLU A 194 17.13 2.54 -13.61
C GLU A 194 16.10 1.64 -12.93
N LEU A 195 14.83 2.09 -12.85
CA LEU A 195 13.74 1.34 -12.25
C LEU A 195 13.06 0.43 -13.28
N PRO A 196 12.52 -0.73 -12.86
CA PRO A 196 11.75 -1.63 -13.72
C PRO A 196 10.30 -1.17 -13.88
N ILE A 197 10.09 0.16 -13.86
CA ILE A 197 8.80 0.82 -14.01
C ILE A 197 8.93 1.83 -15.15
N GLY A 198 8.09 1.66 -16.16
CA GLY A 198 7.89 2.61 -17.24
C GLY A 198 6.67 3.49 -17.00
N MET A 199 6.61 4.59 -17.74
CA MET A 199 5.52 5.55 -17.68
C MET A 199 5.15 6.00 -19.10
N ALA A 200 3.89 5.75 -19.46
CA ALA A 200 3.25 6.36 -20.61
C ALA A 200 2.49 7.60 -20.16
N VAL A 201 2.55 8.69 -20.93
CA VAL A 201 1.92 9.96 -20.58
C VAL A 201 1.07 10.50 -21.71
N GLN A 202 0.01 11.20 -21.32
CA GLN A 202 -0.70 12.17 -22.12
C GLN A 202 -0.82 13.46 -21.31
N VAL A 203 -0.65 14.61 -21.97
CA VAL A 203 -0.82 15.92 -21.33
C VAL A 203 -1.93 16.65 -22.05
N TYR A 204 -2.97 17.03 -21.32
CA TYR A 204 -4.05 17.84 -21.86
C TYR A 204 -3.85 19.30 -21.49
N LEU A 205 -4.04 20.17 -22.48
CA LEU A 205 -4.05 21.61 -22.34
C LEU A 205 -5.46 22.01 -21.95
N ALA A 206 -5.65 22.70 -20.83
CA ALA A 206 -6.98 23.04 -20.35
C ALA A 206 -7.06 24.49 -19.84
N ASP A 207 -8.26 25.03 -19.83
CA ASP A 207 -8.63 26.30 -19.21
C ASP A 207 -9.86 26.14 -18.31
N GLU A 208 -10.43 27.25 -17.86
CA GLU A 208 -11.63 27.25 -17.00
C GLU A 208 -12.87 26.66 -17.70
N GLN A 209 -12.88 26.58 -19.03
CA GLN A 209 -13.99 26.10 -19.84
C GLN A 209 -13.85 24.61 -20.19
N GLY A 210 -12.64 24.04 -20.12
CA GLY A 210 -12.39 22.61 -20.25
C GLY A 210 -11.07 22.29 -20.95
N VAL A 211 -10.99 21.08 -21.52
CA VAL A 211 -9.83 20.66 -22.31
C VAL A 211 -9.86 21.32 -23.69
N LEU A 212 -8.77 22.00 -24.03
CA LEU A 212 -8.54 22.68 -25.31
C LEU A 212 -7.89 21.77 -26.34
N ASP A 213 -6.90 20.98 -25.91
CA ASP A 213 -6.09 20.13 -26.80
C ASP A 213 -5.32 19.05 -26.00
N SER A 214 -4.66 18.15 -26.73
CA SER A 214 -3.63 17.26 -26.19
C SER A 214 -2.25 17.57 -26.75
N LEU A 215 -1.23 17.38 -25.91
CA LEU A 215 0.16 17.62 -26.27
C LEU A 215 0.70 16.50 -27.18
N PHE A 216 0.28 15.26 -26.93
CA PHE A 216 0.64 14.10 -27.73
C PHE A 216 -0.58 13.61 -28.53
N ASP A 217 -0.35 13.05 -29.73
CA ASP A 217 -1.44 12.48 -30.55
C ASP A 217 -1.97 11.16 -29.95
N GLN A 218 -1.11 10.44 -29.23
CA GLN A 218 -1.40 9.19 -28.51
C GLN A 218 -0.60 9.17 -27.20
N HIS A 219 -1.01 8.33 -26.23
CA HIS A 219 -0.20 8.09 -25.03
C HIS A 219 1.21 7.68 -25.43
N THR A 220 2.18 8.47 -25.00
CA THR A 220 3.58 8.33 -25.41
C THR A 220 4.37 7.75 -24.26
N PHE A 221 5.16 6.70 -24.52
CA PHE A 221 6.12 6.19 -23.55
C PHE A 221 7.21 7.23 -23.34
N LEU A 222 7.12 7.95 -22.22
CA LEU A 222 8.10 8.94 -21.83
C LEU A 222 9.28 8.29 -21.11
N ILE A 223 8.97 7.23 -20.36
CA ILE A 223 9.94 6.48 -19.57
C ILE A 223 9.75 5.01 -19.91
N GLU A 224 10.79 4.39 -20.46
CA GLU A 224 10.82 2.94 -20.64
C GLU A 224 11.31 2.26 -19.35
N PRO A 225 10.73 1.11 -18.98
CA PRO A 225 11.20 0.35 -17.82
C PRO A 225 12.58 -0.24 -18.10
N ALA A 226 13.43 -0.30 -17.08
CA ALA A 226 14.67 -1.08 -17.13
C ALA A 226 14.38 -2.57 -17.37
N GLU A 227 15.25 -3.25 -18.11
CA GLU A 227 15.19 -4.72 -18.21
C GLU A 227 15.50 -5.35 -16.85
N VAL A 228 14.95 -6.54 -16.60
CA VAL A 228 15.15 -7.28 -15.36
C VAL A 228 15.76 -8.65 -15.61
N ASP A 229 16.48 -9.17 -14.62
CA ASP A 229 16.94 -10.55 -14.61
C ASP A 229 15.81 -11.53 -14.23
N ALA A 230 16.11 -12.83 -14.21
CA ALA A 230 15.15 -13.87 -13.84
C ALA A 230 14.64 -13.78 -12.39
N SER A 231 15.29 -13.00 -11.53
CA SER A 231 14.87 -12.74 -10.14
C SER A 231 14.06 -11.44 -10.00
N GLY A 232 13.84 -10.72 -11.10
CA GLY A 232 13.11 -9.47 -11.16
C GLY A 232 13.95 -8.23 -10.82
N TYR A 233 15.29 -8.35 -10.72
CA TYR A 233 16.15 -7.19 -10.44
C TYR A 233 16.54 -6.46 -11.72
N PRO A 234 16.53 -5.12 -11.73
CA PRO A 234 16.97 -4.33 -12.88
C PRO A 234 18.43 -4.58 -13.23
N THR A 235 18.72 -4.72 -14.52
CA THR A 235 20.06 -5.04 -15.03
C THR A 235 20.76 -3.82 -15.61
N GLU A 236 20.07 -3.05 -16.47
CA GLU A 236 20.63 -1.90 -17.17
C GLU A 236 19.64 -0.72 -17.26
N PRO A 237 20.13 0.54 -17.14
CA PRO A 237 19.28 1.70 -17.31
C PRO A 237 18.76 1.82 -18.75
N ARG A 238 17.56 2.37 -18.89
CA ARG A 238 16.98 2.76 -20.18
C ARG A 238 17.02 4.26 -20.37
N LYS A 239 17.33 4.67 -21.61
CA LYS A 239 17.31 6.08 -22.01
C LYS A 239 16.33 6.29 -23.14
N THR A 240 15.33 7.13 -22.91
CA THR A 240 14.31 7.49 -23.89
C THR A 240 14.44 8.98 -24.21
N THR A 241 14.33 9.35 -25.48
CA THR A 241 14.31 10.76 -25.91
C THR A 241 13.10 11.00 -26.79
N THR A 242 12.26 11.96 -26.38
CA THR A 242 11.01 12.29 -27.05
C THR A 242 11.06 13.75 -27.49
N TYR A 243 10.69 14.00 -28.74
CA TYR A 243 10.54 15.34 -29.30
C TYR A 243 9.07 15.60 -29.57
N VAL A 244 8.58 16.75 -29.09
CA VAL A 244 7.18 17.15 -29.23
C VAL A 244 7.13 18.47 -30.00
N PRO A 245 6.81 18.44 -31.31
CA PRO A 245 6.61 19.65 -32.07
C PRO A 245 5.27 20.30 -31.68
N ILE A 246 5.31 21.62 -31.49
CA ILE A 246 4.17 22.46 -31.11
C ILE A 246 4.10 23.61 -32.11
N GLU A 247 3.12 23.54 -33.00
CA GLU A 247 2.93 24.52 -34.07
C GLU A 247 1.45 24.70 -34.40
N GLY A 248 1.13 25.73 -35.18
CA GLY A 248 -0.24 25.98 -35.66
C GLY A 248 -1.26 26.09 -34.53
N VAL A 249 -2.33 25.31 -34.64
CA VAL A 249 -3.46 25.32 -33.69
C VAL A 249 -3.03 24.86 -32.29
N ARG A 250 -2.15 23.85 -32.19
CA ARG A 250 -1.68 23.35 -30.89
C ARG A 250 -0.90 24.42 -30.12
N LEU A 251 -0.13 25.24 -30.82
CA LEU A 251 0.56 26.38 -30.21
C LEU A 251 -0.44 27.42 -29.68
N GLN A 252 -1.50 27.72 -30.44
CA GLN A 252 -2.56 28.64 -29.98
C GLN A 252 -3.25 28.12 -28.72
N HIS A 253 -3.56 26.82 -28.66
CA HIS A 253 -4.13 26.19 -27.47
C HIS A 253 -3.17 26.17 -26.29
N LEU A 254 -1.87 25.94 -26.50
CA LEU A 254 -0.86 26.06 -25.45
C LEU A 254 -0.81 27.47 -24.85
N LEU A 255 -0.86 28.50 -25.69
CA LEU A 255 -0.86 29.89 -25.23
C LEU A 255 -2.17 30.31 -24.53
N ALA A 256 -3.28 29.64 -24.85
CA ALA A 256 -4.57 29.84 -24.19
C ALA A 256 -4.71 29.08 -22.87
N ALA A 257 -4.01 27.96 -22.71
CA ALA A 257 -4.12 27.10 -21.54
C ALA A 257 -3.78 27.83 -20.22
N ARG A 258 -4.47 27.43 -19.16
CA ARG A 258 -4.25 27.85 -17.78
C ARG A 258 -3.89 26.69 -16.86
N MET A 259 -4.13 25.47 -17.32
CA MET A 259 -3.85 24.24 -16.60
C MET A 259 -3.28 23.18 -17.56
N LEU A 260 -2.45 22.31 -17.00
CA LEU A 260 -2.02 21.07 -17.63
C LEU A 260 -2.57 19.90 -16.84
N ILE A 261 -3.29 19.00 -17.51
CA ILE A 261 -3.75 17.75 -16.91
C ILE A 261 -2.81 16.65 -17.39
N LEU A 262 -2.03 16.09 -16.48
CA LEU A 262 -1.15 14.96 -16.74
C LEU A 262 -1.91 13.66 -16.47
N ASP A 263 -2.08 12.86 -17.50
CA ASP A 263 -2.59 11.49 -17.41
C ASP A 263 -1.43 10.53 -17.62
N ALA A 264 -1.01 9.85 -16.56
CA ALA A 264 0.16 8.97 -16.56
C ALA A 264 -0.28 7.53 -16.26
N ALA A 265 0.22 6.57 -17.04
CA ALA A 265 0.01 5.14 -16.85
C ALA A 265 1.35 4.43 -16.61
N PHE A 266 1.47 3.81 -15.45
CA PHE A 266 2.66 3.08 -15.03
C PHE A 266 2.55 1.59 -15.38
N ASN A 267 3.64 1.03 -15.89
CA ASN A 267 3.75 -0.38 -16.21
C ASN A 267 5.11 -0.90 -15.73
N THR A 268 5.13 -2.05 -15.05
CA THR A 268 6.42 -2.71 -14.79
C THR A 268 6.95 -3.38 -16.07
N THR A 269 8.22 -3.77 -16.04
CA THR A 269 8.87 -4.52 -17.13
C THR A 269 7.99 -5.68 -17.64
N ASP A 270 8.09 -5.97 -18.93
CA ASP A 270 7.25 -6.95 -19.64
C ASP A 270 5.74 -6.72 -19.47
N ALA A 271 5.32 -5.46 -19.45
CA ALA A 271 3.92 -5.04 -19.35
C ALA A 271 3.17 -5.61 -18.12
N GLY A 272 3.90 -5.81 -17.02
CA GLY A 272 3.33 -6.33 -15.78
C GLY A 272 3.06 -7.84 -15.76
N GLN A 273 3.69 -8.60 -16.67
CA GLN A 273 3.59 -10.07 -16.70
C GLN A 273 4.56 -10.76 -15.73
N VAL A 274 5.60 -10.06 -15.27
CA VAL A 274 6.58 -10.58 -14.32
C VAL A 274 6.68 -9.66 -13.10
N PRO A 275 6.80 -10.22 -11.88
CA PRO A 275 7.04 -9.42 -10.69
C PRO A 275 8.48 -8.92 -10.68
N VAL A 276 8.65 -7.62 -10.44
CA VAL A 276 9.93 -6.91 -10.43
C VAL A 276 10.25 -6.41 -9.02
N ARG A 277 11.54 -6.26 -8.73
CA ARG A 277 12.09 -5.76 -7.46
C ARG A 277 12.74 -4.42 -7.67
N MET A 278 12.72 -3.59 -6.64
CA MET A 278 13.37 -2.27 -6.68
C MET A 278 14.42 -2.17 -5.56
N ASN A 279 15.51 -1.47 -5.86
CA ASN A 279 16.60 -1.22 -4.92
C ASN A 279 16.67 0.27 -4.59
N PHE A 280 17.04 0.61 -3.35
CA PHE A 280 17.12 2.00 -2.86
C PHE A 280 18.09 2.92 -3.61
N TYR A 281 19.03 2.37 -4.38
CA TYR A 281 20.03 3.14 -5.10
C TYR A 281 19.61 3.54 -6.52
N GLN A 282 18.49 3.00 -7.01
CA GLN A 282 18.03 3.24 -8.36
C GLN A 282 17.32 4.58 -8.47
N GLY A 283 17.53 5.26 -9.59
CA GLY A 283 16.90 6.55 -9.86
C GLY A 283 16.24 6.63 -11.24
N THR A 284 15.34 7.60 -11.35
CA THR A 284 14.82 8.07 -12.63
C THR A 284 15.15 9.54 -12.77
N ARG A 285 15.83 9.90 -13.87
CA ARG A 285 16.17 11.29 -14.20
C ARG A 285 15.39 11.70 -15.44
N ILE A 286 14.57 12.74 -15.30
CA ILE A 286 13.85 13.36 -16.41
C ILE A 286 14.43 14.76 -16.63
N SER A 287 14.79 15.07 -17.87
CA SER A 287 15.28 16.38 -18.28
C SER A 287 14.41 16.90 -19.43
N ALA A 288 13.90 18.12 -19.28
CA ALA A 288 13.10 18.79 -20.29
C ALA A 288 13.82 20.04 -20.80
N GLY A 289 13.74 20.29 -22.10
CA GLY A 289 14.19 21.52 -22.73
C GLY A 289 13.20 21.94 -23.81
N MET A 290 13.13 23.23 -24.10
CA MET A 290 12.26 23.76 -25.15
C MET A 290 13.08 24.63 -26.10
N LYS A 291 12.85 24.45 -27.40
CA LYS A 291 13.41 25.28 -28.46
C LYS A 291 12.28 26.03 -29.14
N ALA A 292 12.26 27.36 -28.99
CA ALA A 292 11.33 28.23 -29.67
C ALA A 292 11.90 28.75 -31.00
N LYS A 293 11.04 28.91 -31.99
CA LYS A 293 11.25 29.73 -33.18
C LYS A 293 10.43 31.01 -33.02
N PHE A 294 11.09 32.14 -33.25
CA PHE A 294 10.49 33.47 -33.31
C PHE A 294 10.26 33.78 -34.79
#